data_AF-A0A436BIH5-F1
#
_entry.id   AF-A0A436BIH5-F1
#
_cell.length_a   1.000
_cell.length_b   1.000
_cell.length_c   1.000
_cell.angle_alpha   90.00
_cell.angle_beta   90.00
_cell.angle_gamma   90.00
#
_symmetry.space_group_name_H-M   'P 1'
#
loop_
_entity.id
_entity.type
_entity.pdbx_description
1 polymer ?
#
loop_
_entity_poly.entity_id
_entity_poly.type
_entity_poly.pdbx_seq_one_letter_code
_entity_poly.pdbx_strand_id
1 'polypeptide(L)'
;EYNIGMTAQWVDPAESERHIAWVRAMYDAFEPHSSGMHLLNFQSEPADQVIRASFGENYRRLAEVKSKYDPTNFFSVNQNISAATH
;
A
#
# COMPACT_ATOMS: atom_id res chain seq x y z
N GLU A 1 7.72 6.53 18.82
CA GLU A 1 6.93 6.24 17.62
C GLU A 1 6.76 4.73 17.53
N TYR A 2 5.58 4.24 17.16
CA TYR A 2 5.29 2.80 17.11
C TYR A 2 4.78 2.45 15.71
N ASN A 3 5.17 1.28 15.21
CA ASN A 3 4.57 0.68 14.03
C ASN A 3 3.54 -0.35 14.48
N ILE A 4 2.34 -0.28 13.92
CA ILE A 4 1.26 -1.22 14.22
C ILE A 4 1.01 -2.05 12.96
N GLY A 5 1.23 -3.36 13.06
CA GLY A 5 0.87 -4.32 12.03
C GLY A 5 -0.44 -5.03 12.40
N MET A 6 -1.36 -5.12 11.45
CA MET A 6 -2.63 -5.84 11.61
C MET A 6 -2.68 -6.96 10.59
N THR A 7 -2.89 -8.19 11.05
CA THR A 7 -2.92 -9.37 10.19
C THR A 7 -4.01 -10.32 10.69
N ALA A 8 -4.89 -10.72 9.79
CA ALA A 8 -5.80 -11.83 10.02
C ALA A 8 -5.27 -13.08 9.31
N GLN A 9 -5.36 -14.23 9.97
CA GLN A 9 -4.93 -15.52 9.43
C GLN A 9 -6.02 -16.55 9.70
N TRP A 10 -6.27 -17.40 8.70
CA TRP A 10 -7.28 -18.45 8.77
C TRP A 10 -6.85 -19.65 7.92
N VAL A 11 -7.44 -20.81 8.20
CA VAL A 11 -7.12 -22.07 7.49
C VAL A 11 -8.20 -22.39 6.46
N ASP A 12 -9.47 -22.24 6.83
CA ASP A 12 -10.61 -22.55 5.95
C ASP A 12 -10.90 -21.38 5.01
N PRO A 13 -10.73 -21.55 3.68
CA PRO A 13 -11.01 -20.49 2.71
C PRO A 13 -12.43 -19.92 2.78
N ALA A 14 -13.41 -20.70 3.26
CA ALA A 14 -14.79 -20.23 3.45
C ALA A 14 -14.91 -19.11 4.49
N GLU A 15 -13.91 -18.93 5.37
CA GLU A 15 -13.90 -17.85 6.37
C GLU A 15 -13.30 -16.53 5.86
N SER A 16 -12.80 -16.48 4.61
CA SER A 16 -12.03 -15.35 4.11
C SER A 16 -12.74 -14.00 4.27
N GLU A 17 -14.02 -13.92 3.90
CA GLU A 17 -14.79 -12.68 3.99
C GLU A 17 -14.90 -12.17 5.42
N ARG A 18 -15.11 -13.08 6.39
CA ARG A 18 -15.21 -12.77 7.82
C ARG A 18 -13.93 -12.15 8.34
N HIS A 19 -12.80 -12.78 8.05
CA HIS A 19 -11.49 -12.33 8.54
C HIS A 19 -10.99 -11.06 7.84
N ILE A 20 -11.23 -10.93 6.54
CA ILE A 20 -10.95 -9.70 5.78
C ILE A 20 -11.77 -8.53 6.31
N ALA A 21 -13.07 -8.74 6.57
CA ALA A 21 -13.92 -7.70 7.14
C ALA A 21 -13.44 -7.28 8.54
N TRP A 22 -13.05 -8.23 9.39
CA TRP A 22 -12.55 -7.94 10.73
C TRP A 22 -11.26 -7.10 10.72
N VAL A 23 -10.26 -7.46 9.91
CA VAL A 23 -9.00 -6.71 9.88
C VAL A 23 -9.17 -5.32 9.26
N ARG A 24 -10.08 -5.15 8.28
CA ARG A 24 -10.44 -3.83 7.73
C ARG A 24 -11.13 -2.96 8.77
N ALA A 25 -12.10 -3.50 9.51
CA ALA A 25 -12.76 -2.77 10.58
C ALA A 25 -11.78 -2.35 11.71
N MET A 26 -10.80 -3.20 12.03
CA MET A 26 -9.72 -2.85 12.95
C MET A 26 -8.86 -1.69 12.41
N TYR A 27 -8.50 -1.71 11.13
CA TYR A 27 -7.77 -0.62 10.49
C TYR A 27 -8.57 0.70 10.56
N ASP A 28 -9.85 0.67 10.16
CA ASP A 28 -10.72 1.85 10.13
C ASP A 28 -10.89 2.48 11.54
N ALA A 29 -10.93 1.65 12.58
CA ALA A 29 -11.00 2.12 13.97
C ALA A 29 -9.70 2.79 14.44
N PHE A 30 -8.55 2.40 13.91
CA PHE A 30 -7.24 2.93 14.29
C PHE A 30 -6.77 4.09 13.43
N GLU A 31 -7.22 4.20 12.18
CA GLU A 31 -6.79 5.24 11.23
C GLU A 31 -6.81 6.66 11.84
N PRO A 32 -7.86 7.10 12.55
CA PRO A 32 -7.92 8.45 13.12
C PRO A 32 -6.86 8.75 14.19
N HIS A 33 -6.24 7.70 14.75
CA HIS A 33 -5.19 7.79 15.77
C HIS A 33 -3.79 7.63 15.19
N SER A 34 -3.67 7.39 13.88
CA SER A 34 -2.40 7.17 13.20
C SER A 34 -1.74 8.49 12.75
N SER A 35 -0.45 8.41 12.40
CA SER A 35 0.26 9.53 11.75
C SER A 35 -0.07 9.67 10.27
N GLY A 36 -0.94 8.81 9.71
CA GLY A 36 -1.20 8.73 8.28
C GLY A 36 -0.05 8.15 7.45
N MET A 37 1.01 7.65 8.10
CA MET A 37 2.14 7.00 7.44
C MET A 37 1.88 5.50 7.29
N HIS A 38 2.12 4.95 6.10
CA HIS A 38 1.93 3.54 5.82
C HIS A 38 3.26 2.87 5.45
N LEU A 39 3.48 1.68 6.01
CA LEU A 39 4.59 0.83 5.60
C LEU A 39 4.14 -0.02 4.41
N LEU A 40 4.59 0.32 3.21
CA LEU A 40 4.21 -0.36 1.97
C LEU A 40 4.46 -1.87 2.01
N ASN A 41 5.51 -2.32 2.71
CA ASN A 41 5.83 -3.74 2.89
C ASN A 41 4.74 -4.57 3.58
N PHE A 42 3.78 -3.94 4.26
CA PHE A 42 2.70 -4.60 5.00
C PHE A 42 1.32 -4.36 4.40
N GLN A 43 1.25 -3.87 3.16
CA GLN A 43 -0.01 -3.59 2.46
C GLN A 43 -0.25 -4.58 1.33
N SER A 44 -1.41 -5.24 1.36
CA SER A 44 -1.78 -6.25 0.35
C SER A 44 -2.24 -5.61 -0.96
N GLU A 45 -3.08 -4.57 -0.90
CA GLU A 45 -3.67 -3.89 -2.06
C GLU A 45 -3.83 -2.38 -1.77
N PRO A 46 -2.72 -1.62 -1.65
CA PRO A 46 -2.83 -0.19 -1.38
C PRO A 46 -3.39 0.55 -2.60
N ALA A 47 -4.33 1.45 -2.38
CA ALA A 47 -4.77 2.40 -3.41
C ALA A 47 -3.63 3.33 -3.84
N ASP A 48 -3.66 3.84 -5.08
CA ASP A 48 -2.64 4.76 -5.63
C ASP A 48 -2.34 5.95 -4.72
N GLN A 49 -3.36 6.49 -4.05
CA GLN A 49 -3.21 7.60 -3.12
C GLN A 49 -2.36 7.22 -1.90
N VAL A 50 -2.52 6.00 -1.38
CA VAL A 50 -1.73 5.45 -0.27
C VAL A 50 -0.28 5.24 -0.70
N ILE A 51 -0.06 4.73 -1.92
CA ILE A 51 1.29 4.57 -2.49
C ILE A 51 1.99 5.93 -2.60
N ARG A 52 1.31 6.94 -3.16
CA ARG A 52 1.82 8.32 -3.29
C ARG A 52 2.15 8.93 -1.94
N ALA A 53 1.24 8.84 -0.99
CA ALA A 53 1.43 9.36 0.37
C ALA A 53 2.64 8.69 1.06
N SER A 54 2.80 7.37 0.89
CA SER A 54 3.89 6.61 1.53
C SER A 54 5.28 7.01 1.06
N PHE A 55 5.43 7.39 -0.22
CA PHE A 55 6.71 7.89 -0.73
C PHE A 55 6.90 9.40 -0.51
N GLY A 56 5.83 10.14 -0.25
CA GLY A 56 5.86 11.58 -0.01
C GLY A 56 6.62 12.34 -1.10
N GLU A 57 7.53 13.22 -0.68
CA GLU A 57 8.36 14.02 -1.59
C GLU A 57 9.23 13.20 -2.55
N ASN A 58 9.55 11.94 -2.19
CA ASN A 58 10.36 11.05 -3.03
C ASN A 58 9.60 10.52 -4.24
N TYR A 59 8.27 10.57 -4.25
CA TYR A 59 7.45 9.98 -5.31
C TYR A 59 7.84 10.52 -6.70
N ARG A 60 8.09 11.84 -6.80
CA ARG A 60 8.49 12.48 -8.08
C ARG A 60 9.80 11.90 -8.62
N ARG A 61 10.82 11.79 -7.76
CA ARG A 61 12.12 11.24 -8.15
C ARG A 61 12.01 9.77 -8.54
N LEU A 62 11.18 9.00 -7.84
CA LEU A 62 10.95 7.59 -8.16
C LEU A 62 10.21 7.43 -9.50
N ALA A 63 9.25 8.30 -9.80
CA ALA A 63 8.58 8.32 -11.10
C ALA A 63 9.56 8.64 -12.25
N GLU A 64 10.49 9.58 -12.05
CA GLU A 64 11.57 9.87 -13.02
C GLU A 64 12.49 8.65 -13.24
N VAL A 65 12.85 7.94 -12.16
CA VAL A 65 13.63 6.70 -12.23
C VAL A 65 12.85 5.61 -12.97
N LYS A 66 11.55 5.45 -12.68
CA LYS A 66 10.68 4.48 -13.37
C LYS A 66 10.59 4.80 -14.87
N SER A 67 10.40 6.06 -15.24
CA SER A 67 10.39 6.47 -16.66
C SER A 67 11.72 6.15 -17.38
N LYS A 68 12.86 6.25 -16.67
CA LYS A 68 14.17 5.95 -17.25
C LYS A 68 14.42 4.45 -17.45
N TYR A 69 14.05 3.63 -16.47
CA TYR A 69 14.46 2.21 -16.44
C TYR A 69 13.33 1.23 -16.77
N ASP A 70 12.07 1.64 -16.67
CA ASP A 70 10.91 0.84 -17.05
C ASP A 70 9.83 1.69 -17.76
N PRO A 71 10.17 2.23 -18.96
CA PRO A 71 9.30 3.14 -19.70
C PRO A 71 8.00 2.50 -20.20
N THR A 72 7.96 1.17 -20.34
CA THR A 72 6.75 0.42 -20.74
C THR A 72 5.93 -0.06 -19.56
N ASN A 73 6.34 0.27 -18.33
CA ASN A 73 5.69 -0.17 -17.10
C ASN A 73 5.57 -1.71 -16.98
N PHE A 74 6.61 -2.43 -17.42
CA PHE A 74 6.67 -3.89 -17.37
C PHE A 74 6.58 -4.39 -15.93
N PHE A 75 7.29 -3.76 -14.99
CA PHE A 75 7.18 -4.02 -13.57
C PHE A 75 6.06 -3.16 -12.98
N SER A 76 4.86 -3.72 -12.94
CA SER A 76 3.62 -3.03 -12.54
C SER A 76 2.85 -3.69 -11.41
N VAL A 77 3.41 -4.74 -10.81
CA VAL A 77 2.81 -5.46 -9.68
C VAL A 77 3.18 -4.77 -8.35
N ASN A 78 2.35 -4.94 -7.32
CA ASN A 78 2.51 -4.38 -5.97
C ASN A 78 2.36 -2.85 -5.92
N GLN A 79 3.18 -2.16 -5.12
CA GLN A 79 3.12 -0.71 -4.91
C GLN A 79 3.69 0.05 -6.11
N ASN A 80 3.04 -0.14 -7.27
CA ASN A 80 3.48 0.39 -8.54
C ASN A 80 3.51 1.92 -8.54
N ILE A 81 4.52 2.47 -9.22
CA ILE A 81 4.67 3.91 -9.44
C ILE A 81 4.42 4.15 -10.93
N SER A 82 3.41 4.97 -11.24
CA SER A 82 3.16 5.38 -12.61
C SER A 82 4.34 6.18 -13.13
N ALA A 83 4.83 5.82 -14.32
CA ALA A 83 5.84 6.61 -15.02
C ALA A 83 5.33 8.05 -15.20
N ALA A 84 6.24 9.02 -15.09
CA ALA A 84 5.91 10.40 -15.43
C ALA A 84 5.57 10.47 -16.93
N THR A 85 4.34 10.87 -17.23
CA THR A 85 3.94 11.23 -18.59
C THR A 85 4.88 12.34 -19.06
N HIS A 86 5.54 12.14 -20.21
CA HIS A 86 6.37 13.17 -20.84
C HIS A 86 5.52 14.36 -21.28
#